data_AF-E3N5I5-F1
#
_entry.id   AF-E3N5I5-F1
#
_cell.length_a   1.000
_cell.length_b   1.000
_cell.length_c   1.000
_cell.angle_alpha   90.00
_cell.angle_beta   90.00
_cell.angle_gamma   90.00
#
_symmetry.space_group_name_H-M   'P 1'
#
loop_
_entity.id
_entity.type
_entity.pdbx_description
1 polymer ?
#
loop_
_entity_poly.entity_id
_entity_poly.type
_entity_poly.pdbx_seq_one_letter_code
_entity_poly.pdbx_strand_id
1 'polypeptide(L)'
;MNYLLFFLLVTVTICQDEYGCEDDCECSDILDFFWMDRESILYTEEAGCVRNITCVNTGQTFVQFFYNESEIARPVDSNKDYGHAMSLNPEALTSDINIFEFFGMVCENKEWYITKYPRGILYQIATGEEIVIGANGVFDGKKSKIHDYWWLIV
;
A
#
# COMPACT_ATOMS: atom_id res chain seq x y z
N MET A 1 -33.06 -31.97 -37.40
CA MET A 1 -31.68 -31.46 -37.37
C MET A 1 -31.69 -30.09 -36.70
N ASN A 2 -31.67 -30.05 -35.37
CA ASN A 2 -31.74 -28.79 -34.60
C ASN A 2 -30.93 -28.83 -33.28
N TYR A 3 -30.18 -29.91 -33.04
CA TYR A 3 -29.41 -30.09 -31.80
C TYR A 3 -28.13 -29.26 -31.79
N LEU A 4 -27.60 -28.90 -32.96
CA LEU A 4 -26.37 -28.11 -33.09
C LEU A 4 -26.55 -26.66 -32.63
N LEU A 5 -27.73 -26.07 -32.93
CA LEU A 5 -28.13 -24.76 -32.42
C LEU A 5 -28.37 -24.77 -30.91
N PHE A 6 -28.93 -25.86 -30.38
CA PHE A 6 -29.17 -26.02 -28.96
C PHE A 6 -27.85 -26.19 -28.18
N PHE A 7 -26.91 -26.97 -28.71
CA PHE A 7 -25.56 -27.10 -28.13
C PHE A 7 -24.80 -25.78 -28.15
N LEU A 8 -24.87 -25.00 -29.24
CA LEU A 8 -24.24 -23.68 -29.32
C LEU A 8 -24.83 -22.68 -28.33
N LEU A 9 -26.16 -22.65 -28.20
CA LEU A 9 -26.84 -21.79 -27.22
C LEU A 9 -26.48 -22.16 -25.78
N VAL A 10 -26.42 -23.47 -25.48
CA VAL A 10 -26.01 -23.96 -24.15
C VAL A 10 -24.54 -23.63 -23.86
N THR A 11 -23.62 -23.75 -24.83
CA THR A 11 -22.23 -23.34 -24.60
C THR A 11 -22.07 -21.84 -24.39
N VAL A 12 -22.88 -21.01 -25.04
CA VAL A 12 -22.85 -19.55 -24.87
C VAL A 12 -23.44 -19.14 -23.52
N THR A 13 -24.50 -19.78 -23.04
CA THR A 13 -25.06 -19.48 -21.71
C THR A 13 -24.19 -20.00 -20.57
N ILE A 14 -23.51 -21.15 -20.70
CA ILE A 14 -22.56 -21.60 -19.66
C ILE A 14 -21.31 -20.71 -19.62
N CYS A 15 -20.91 -20.14 -20.76
CA CYS A 15 -19.80 -19.17 -20.77
C CYS A 15 -20.21 -17.82 -20.17
N GLN A 16 -21.47 -17.41 -20.21
CA GLN A 16 -21.88 -16.09 -19.71
C GLN A 16 -21.87 -15.96 -18.18
N ASP A 17 -21.90 -17.08 -17.45
CA ASP A 17 -21.86 -17.07 -15.98
C ASP A 17 -20.43 -17.10 -15.41
N GLU A 18 -19.37 -17.19 -16.25
CA GLU A 18 -17.96 -17.27 -15.81
C GLU A 18 -17.06 -16.10 -16.31
N TYR A 19 -17.59 -15.04 -16.95
CA TYR A 19 -16.77 -13.92 -17.46
C TYR A 19 -17.14 -12.53 -16.93
N GLY A 20 -17.40 -12.47 -15.63
CA GLY A 20 -16.85 -11.40 -14.84
C GLY A 20 -16.07 -12.07 -13.73
N CYS A 21 -14.73 -12.07 -13.78
CA CYS A 21 -14.02 -12.02 -12.52
C CYS A 21 -14.47 -10.70 -11.89
N GLU A 22 -15.55 -10.73 -11.12
CA GLU A 22 -15.65 -9.83 -9.99
C GLU A 22 -14.45 -10.25 -9.17
N ASP A 23 -13.34 -9.56 -9.41
CA ASP A 23 -12.14 -9.69 -8.61
C ASP A 23 -12.59 -9.23 -7.22
N ASP A 24 -13.11 -10.17 -6.43
CA ASP A 24 -13.47 -9.95 -5.04
C ASP A 24 -12.13 -9.88 -4.31
N CYS A 25 -11.46 -8.73 -4.51
CA CYS A 25 -10.16 -8.47 -3.96
C CYS A 25 -10.29 -8.52 -2.45
N GLU A 26 -9.52 -9.42 -1.84
CA GLU A 26 -9.66 -9.73 -0.42
C GLU A 26 -9.54 -8.47 0.48
N CYS A 27 -8.68 -7.53 0.10
CA CYS A 27 -8.52 -6.26 0.80
C CYS A 27 -9.36 -5.14 0.18
N SER A 28 -9.80 -4.25 1.08
CA SER A 28 -10.44 -2.99 0.73
C SER A 28 -9.56 -2.12 -0.17
N ASP A 29 -10.19 -1.11 -0.77
CA ASP A 29 -9.48 -0.09 -1.53
C ASP A 29 -8.39 0.54 -0.64
N ILE A 30 -7.15 0.51 -1.12
CA ILE A 30 -6.01 1.11 -0.41
C ILE A 30 -6.20 2.62 -0.23
N LEU A 31 -6.96 3.28 -1.12
CA LEU A 31 -7.28 4.70 -1.04
C LEU A 31 -8.14 5.06 0.18
N ASP A 32 -8.75 4.08 0.85
CA ASP A 32 -9.43 4.27 2.13
C ASP A 32 -8.48 4.62 3.28
N PHE A 33 -7.18 4.32 3.12
CA PHE A 33 -6.12 4.67 4.07
C PHE A 33 -5.40 5.98 3.69
N PHE A 34 -5.74 6.58 2.55
CA PHE A 34 -5.13 7.84 2.14
C PHE A 34 -5.71 9.01 2.92
N TRP A 35 -4.88 9.77 3.62
CA TRP A 35 -5.33 10.82 4.53
C TRP A 35 -5.66 12.16 3.85
N MET A 36 -5.19 12.38 2.61
CA MET A 36 -5.42 13.63 1.86
C MET A 36 -6.47 13.44 0.73
N ASP A 37 -6.64 14.47 -0.10
CA ASP A 37 -7.62 14.46 -1.19
C ASP A 37 -7.23 13.49 -2.33
N ARG A 38 -8.17 12.60 -2.67
CA ARG A 38 -8.00 11.50 -3.64
C ARG A 38 -7.80 12.01 -5.07
N GLU A 39 -8.20 13.24 -5.37
CA GLU A 39 -8.12 13.82 -6.72
C GLU A 39 -6.69 13.93 -7.27
N SER A 40 -5.68 13.92 -6.38
CA SER A 40 -4.27 14.01 -6.77
C SER A 40 -3.60 12.65 -7.04
N ILE A 41 -4.32 11.53 -6.89
CA ILE A 41 -3.79 10.17 -7.03
C ILE A 41 -4.10 9.60 -8.41
N LEU A 42 -3.08 9.18 -9.15
CA LEU A 42 -3.27 8.27 -10.29
C LEU A 42 -3.26 6.83 -9.77
N TYR A 43 -4.44 6.34 -9.38
CA TYR A 43 -4.68 4.96 -8.98
C TYR A 43 -5.30 4.19 -10.13
N THR A 44 -4.74 3.01 -10.44
CA THR A 44 -5.32 2.06 -11.38
C THR A 44 -5.36 0.68 -10.74
N GLU A 45 -6.53 0.05 -10.78
CA GLU A 45 -6.73 -1.36 -10.42
C GLU A 45 -7.04 -2.13 -11.70
N GLU A 46 -6.09 -3.01 -12.09
CA GLU A 46 -6.23 -3.90 -13.23
C GLU A 46 -6.79 -5.26 -12.79
N ALA A 47 -7.24 -6.06 -13.76
CA ALA A 47 -7.76 -7.40 -13.52
C ALA A 47 -6.78 -8.26 -12.71
N GLY A 48 -7.29 -9.04 -11.77
CA GLY A 48 -6.51 -9.83 -10.82
C GLY A 48 -5.98 -9.02 -9.62
N CYS A 49 -6.64 -7.92 -9.23
CA CYS A 49 -6.26 -7.07 -8.10
C CYS A 49 -4.84 -6.48 -8.20
N VAL A 50 -4.33 -6.31 -9.43
CA VAL A 50 -3.05 -5.66 -9.67
C VAL A 50 -3.24 -4.16 -9.54
N ARG A 51 -2.74 -3.60 -8.44
CA ARG A 51 -2.90 -2.19 -8.10
C ARG A 51 -1.62 -1.44 -8.40
N ASN A 52 -1.76 -0.31 -9.08
CA ASN A 52 -0.67 0.61 -9.33
C ASN A 52 -1.07 2.01 -8.88
N ILE A 53 -0.28 2.58 -7.96
CA ILE A 53 -0.37 3.99 -7.59
C ILE A 53 0.84 4.66 -8.21
N THR A 54 0.58 5.49 -9.21
CA THR A 54 1.57 6.44 -9.71
C THR A 54 1.34 7.75 -8.96
N CYS A 55 2.19 8.04 -7.98
CA CYS A 55 2.20 9.35 -7.36
C CYS A 55 2.80 10.35 -8.37
N VAL A 56 2.04 11.38 -8.76
CA VAL A 56 2.62 12.50 -9.51
C VAL A 56 3.62 13.18 -8.59
N ASN A 57 4.88 13.02 -8.96
CA ASN A 57 6.02 13.08 -8.07
C ASN A 57 6.41 14.52 -7.68
N THR A 58 5.86 15.04 -6.58
CA THR A 58 6.32 16.32 -6.01
C THR A 58 6.45 16.29 -4.48
N GLY A 59 6.71 15.13 -3.88
CA GLY A 59 6.59 15.03 -2.42
C GLY A 59 7.20 13.86 -1.69
N GLN A 60 7.31 14.03 -0.36
CA GLN A 60 7.66 12.96 0.57
C GLN A 60 6.40 12.19 0.97
N THR A 61 6.40 10.87 0.79
CA THR A 61 5.35 9.97 1.25
C THR A 61 5.66 9.47 2.64
N PHE A 62 4.63 9.41 3.48
CA PHE A 62 4.66 8.83 4.82
C PHE A 62 3.62 7.73 4.90
N VAL A 63 4.00 6.59 5.49
CA VAL A 63 3.08 5.53 5.87
C VAL A 63 3.16 5.38 7.38
N GLN A 64 2.07 5.70 8.07
CA GLN A 64 1.96 5.56 9.52
C GLN A 64 1.48 4.16 9.90
N PHE A 65 2.06 3.62 10.97
CA PHE A 65 1.65 2.37 11.57
C PHE A 65 1.80 2.44 13.09
N PHE A 66 0.98 1.66 13.80
CA PHE A 66 1.11 1.50 15.25
C PHE A 66 2.04 0.32 15.58
N TYR A 67 2.87 0.49 16.61
CA TYR A 67 3.80 -0.57 17.03
C TYR A 67 3.10 -1.81 17.62
N ASN A 68 1.88 -1.67 18.14
CA ASN A 68 1.09 -2.81 18.64
C ASN A 68 0.44 -3.64 17.52
N GLU A 69 0.35 -3.10 16.30
CA GLU A 69 -0.14 -3.75 15.09
C GLU A 69 1.02 -4.02 14.09
N SER A 70 2.23 -4.14 14.62
CA SER A 70 3.46 -4.36 13.86
C SER A 70 4.34 -5.42 14.53
N GLU A 71 5.17 -6.09 13.74
CA GLU A 71 6.24 -6.98 14.20
C GLU A 71 7.50 -6.19 14.65
N ILE A 72 7.44 -4.86 14.60
CA ILE A 72 8.48 -3.95 15.03
C ILE A 72 8.14 -3.45 16.43
N ALA A 73 9.05 -3.72 17.38
CA ALA A 73 8.90 -3.22 18.73
C ALA A 73 9.07 -1.70 18.77
N ARG A 74 8.22 -1.05 19.57
CA ARG A 74 8.33 0.38 19.87
C ARG A 74 9.70 0.68 20.51
N PRO A 75 10.44 1.69 20.03
CA PRO A 75 11.63 2.18 20.71
C PRO A 75 11.32 2.64 22.15
N VAL A 76 12.19 2.29 23.10
CA VAL A 76 11.96 2.55 24.55
C VAL A 76 11.86 4.06 24.85
N ASP A 77 12.60 4.86 24.09
CA ASP A 77 12.66 6.32 24.16
C ASP A 77 11.54 7.02 23.35
N SER A 78 10.74 6.28 22.57
CA SER A 78 9.61 6.84 21.84
C SER A 78 8.53 7.33 22.78
N ASN A 79 8.06 8.56 22.55
CA ASN A 79 6.90 9.13 23.26
C ASN A 79 5.57 8.88 22.53
N LYS A 80 5.61 8.28 21.33
CA LYS A 80 4.44 7.87 20.54
C LYS A 80 4.32 6.35 20.50
N ASP A 81 3.09 5.89 20.26
CA ASP A 81 2.72 4.50 19.98
C ASP A 81 2.76 4.14 18.49
N TYR A 82 3.08 5.11 17.63
CA TYR A 82 3.23 4.95 16.18
C TYR A 82 4.63 5.36 15.68
N GLY A 83 4.93 4.95 14.45
CA GLY A 83 6.07 5.41 13.67
C GLY A 83 5.69 5.59 12.20
N HIS A 84 6.61 6.16 11.41
CA HIS A 84 6.39 6.40 9.99
C HIS A 84 7.48 5.75 9.13
N ALA A 85 7.09 4.97 8.12
CA ALA A 85 7.96 4.67 6.99
C ALA A 85 7.91 5.82 6.00
N MET A 86 9.05 6.22 5.43
CA MET A 86 9.15 7.43 4.60
C MET A 86 9.90 7.20 3.30
N SER A 87 9.54 7.93 2.24
CA SER A 87 10.20 7.83 0.93
C SER A 87 11.39 8.78 0.74
N LEU A 88 11.60 9.71 1.67
CA LEU A 88 12.53 10.85 1.61
C LEU A 88 13.56 10.79 0.48
N ASN A 89 13.27 11.52 -0.60
CA ASN A 89 14.30 12.02 -1.47
C ASN A 89 14.01 13.46 -1.92
N PRO A 90 14.65 14.45 -1.28
CA PRO A 90 14.64 15.83 -1.76
C PRO A 90 15.29 15.98 -3.15
N GLU A 91 16.12 15.02 -3.58
CA GLU A 91 16.86 15.06 -4.85
C GLU A 91 16.22 14.18 -5.96
N ALA A 92 15.27 13.30 -5.64
CA ALA A 92 14.52 12.51 -6.64
C ALA A 92 13.09 13.01 -6.87
N LEU A 93 12.89 14.32 -6.75
CA LEU A 93 11.71 15.07 -7.20
C LEU A 93 11.35 14.87 -8.69
N THR A 94 12.01 13.94 -9.41
CA THR A 94 11.86 13.74 -10.86
C THR A 94 11.54 12.31 -11.30
N SER A 95 11.55 11.29 -10.42
CA SER A 95 11.19 9.91 -10.79
C SER A 95 9.87 9.46 -10.17
N ASP A 96 8.93 9.01 -10.99
CA ASP A 96 7.70 8.35 -10.52
C ASP A 96 8.05 7.14 -9.65
N ILE A 97 7.65 7.17 -8.36
CA ILE A 97 7.86 6.06 -7.42
C ILE A 97 6.55 5.27 -7.30
N ASN A 98 6.61 3.98 -7.62
CA ASN A 98 5.54 3.06 -7.26
C ASN A 98 5.61 2.76 -5.76
N ILE A 99 4.68 3.32 -4.97
CA ILE A 99 4.68 3.18 -3.51
C ILE A 99 4.42 1.75 -3.03
N PHE A 100 3.72 0.93 -3.82
CA PHE A 100 3.53 -0.49 -3.50
C PHE A 100 4.87 -1.22 -3.48
N GLU A 101 5.67 -1.03 -4.54
CA GLU A 101 6.98 -1.67 -4.64
C GLU A 101 7.96 -1.12 -3.60
N PHE A 102 7.94 0.21 -3.41
CA PHE A 102 8.85 0.94 -2.54
C PHE A 102 8.69 0.50 -1.07
N PHE A 103 7.47 0.49 -0.55
CA PHE A 103 7.17 0.07 0.82
C PHE A 103 6.87 -1.42 0.96
N GLY A 104 6.84 -2.18 -0.14
CA GLY A 104 6.45 -3.58 -0.14
C GLY A 104 5.05 -3.75 0.43
N MET A 105 4.09 -2.97 -0.07
CA MET A 105 2.71 -3.04 0.38
C MET A 105 2.08 -4.37 -0.04
N VAL A 106 1.53 -5.09 0.93
CA VAL A 106 0.92 -6.41 0.72
C VAL A 106 -0.45 -6.46 1.39
N CYS A 107 -1.37 -7.17 0.74
CA CYS A 107 -2.68 -7.51 1.27
C CYS A 107 -2.62 -8.93 1.84
N GLU A 108 -2.97 -9.10 3.12
CA GLU A 108 -3.05 -10.41 3.76
C GLU A 108 -4.18 -10.41 4.79
N ASN A 109 -5.04 -11.43 4.77
CA ASN A 109 -6.19 -11.53 5.69
C ASN A 109 -7.09 -10.29 5.70
N LYS A 110 -7.34 -9.72 4.52
CA LYS A 110 -8.15 -8.48 4.32
C LYS A 110 -7.54 -7.20 4.90
N GLU A 111 -6.28 -7.24 5.31
CA GLU A 111 -5.56 -6.15 5.97
C GLU A 111 -4.34 -5.74 5.13
N TRP A 112 -4.01 -4.45 5.14
CA TRP A 112 -2.87 -3.91 4.41
C TRP A 112 -1.66 -3.76 5.31
N TYR A 113 -0.50 -4.19 4.81
CA TYR A 113 0.77 -4.12 5.50
C TYR A 113 1.86 -3.51 4.61
N ILE A 114 2.83 -2.84 5.21
CA ILE A 114 4.15 -2.60 4.59
C ILE A 114 5.15 -3.65 5.07
N THR A 115 6.13 -3.96 4.22
CA THR A 115 7.18 -4.95 4.50
C THR A 115 8.59 -4.47 4.18
N LYS A 116 8.74 -3.30 3.57
CA LYS A 116 10.03 -2.66 3.28
C LYS A 116 10.08 -1.30 3.95
N TYR A 117 11.27 -0.96 4.44
CA TYR A 117 11.55 0.32 5.08
C TYR A 117 12.82 0.92 4.45
N PRO A 118 12.81 1.29 3.15
CA PRO A 118 14.04 1.65 2.43
C PRO A 118 14.80 2.84 3.02
N ARG A 119 14.11 3.71 3.77
CA ARG A 119 14.69 4.86 4.49
C ARG A 119 14.62 4.72 6.01
N GLY A 120 14.29 3.53 6.51
CA GLY A 120 14.04 3.29 7.92
C GLY A 120 12.69 3.81 8.40
N ILE A 121 12.58 3.93 9.72
CA ILE A 121 11.38 4.35 10.43
C ILE A 121 11.69 5.63 11.20
N LEU A 122 10.90 6.66 10.95
CA LEU A 122 10.89 7.91 11.69
C LEU A 122 10.00 7.77 12.93
N TYR A 123 10.51 8.15 14.10
CA TYR A 123 9.73 8.25 15.31
C TYR A 123 10.19 9.45 16.16
N GLN A 124 9.35 9.87 17.09
CA GLN A 124 9.61 11.01 17.96
C GLN A 124 9.97 10.57 19.37
N ILE A 125 11.00 11.19 19.96
CA ILE A 125 11.34 11.02 21.38
C ILE A 125 10.69 12.09 22.25
N ALA A 126 10.75 11.92 23.58
CA ALA A 126 10.09 12.81 24.54
C ALA A 126 10.46 14.31 24.40
N THR A 127 11.65 14.63 23.88
CA THR A 127 12.10 16.02 23.63
C THR A 127 11.45 16.66 22.40
N GLY A 128 10.73 15.88 21.59
CA GLY A 128 10.17 16.31 20.31
C GLY A 128 11.10 16.10 19.11
N GLU A 129 12.34 15.66 19.35
CA GLU A 129 13.29 15.31 18.29
C GLU A 129 12.82 14.08 17.50
N GLU A 130 13.02 14.11 16.19
CA GLU A 130 12.71 13.01 15.28
C GLU A 130 13.95 12.18 15.00
N ILE A 131 13.84 10.86 15.16
CA ILE A 131 14.93 9.91 14.97
C ILE A 131 14.55 8.91 13.88
N VAL A 132 15.52 8.60 13.01
CA VAL A 132 15.39 7.55 12.00
C VAL A 132 16.18 6.31 12.43
N ILE A 133 15.52 5.16 12.44
CA ILE A 133 16.14 3.85 12.74
C ILE A 133 15.94 2.86 11.61
N GLY A 134 16.85 1.89 11.50
CA GLY A 134 16.72 0.76 10.58
C GLY A 134 16.86 1.08 9.09
N ALA A 135 17.44 2.23 8.74
CA ALA A 135 17.77 2.60 7.36
C ALA A 135 18.82 1.66 6.69
N ASN A 136 19.39 0.72 7.44
CA ASN A 136 20.25 -0.34 6.96
C ASN A 136 19.47 -1.61 6.53
N GLY A 137 18.13 -1.56 6.49
CA GLY A 137 17.27 -2.68 6.08
C GLY A 137 17.01 -3.72 7.18
N VAL A 138 17.37 -3.45 8.44
CA VAL A 138 17.17 -4.42 9.56
C VAL A 138 15.71 -4.78 9.82
N PHE A 139 14.77 -3.96 9.34
CA PHE A 139 13.33 -4.17 9.48
C PHE A 139 12.67 -4.74 8.21
N ASP A 140 13.41 -4.88 7.11
CA ASP A 140 12.85 -5.42 5.88
C ASP A 140 12.39 -6.87 6.08
N GLY A 141 11.19 -7.18 5.59
CA GLY A 141 10.48 -8.43 5.80
C GLY A 141 9.59 -8.47 7.04
N LYS A 142 9.72 -7.50 7.95
CA LYS A 142 8.77 -7.35 9.06
C LYS A 142 7.50 -6.66 8.60
N LYS A 143 6.35 -7.09 9.13
CA LYS A 143 5.05 -6.51 8.80
C LYS A 143 4.69 -5.37 9.76
N SER A 144 4.24 -4.25 9.19
CA SER A 144 3.50 -3.21 9.90
C SER A 144 2.17 -2.98 9.23
N LYS A 145 1.06 -3.08 9.98
CA LYS A 145 -0.27 -2.76 9.46
C LYS A 145 -0.35 -1.28 9.10
N ILE A 146 -0.86 -0.96 7.92
CA ILE A 146 -1.06 0.41 7.47
C ILE A 146 -2.24 1.00 8.26
N HIS A 147 -2.00 2.10 8.97
CA HIS A 147 -3.07 2.88 9.57
C HIS A 147 -3.56 3.96 8.61
N ASP A 148 -2.63 4.70 8.04
CA ASP A 148 -2.86 5.75 7.07
C ASP A 148 -1.57 6.09 6.33
N TYR A 149 -1.71 6.73 5.17
CA TYR A 149 -0.58 7.28 4.42
C TYR A 149 -0.94 8.59 3.74
N TRP A 150 0.06 9.43 3.51
CA TRP A 150 -0.08 10.72 2.85
C TRP A 150 1.21 11.13 2.15
N TRP A 151 1.15 12.20 1.36
CA TRP A 151 2.35 12.84 0.83
C TRP A 151 2.32 14.34 1.05
N LEU A 152 3.50 14.92 1.30
CA LEU A 152 3.66 16.37 1.33
C LEU A 152 4.00 16.86 -0.06
N ILE A 153 3.11 17.64 -0.68
CA ILE A 153 3.41 18.39 -1.90
C ILE A 153 4.32 19.56 -1.49
N VAL A 154 5.53 19.61 -2.04
CA VAL A 154 6.51 20.69 -1.80
C VAL A 154 6.57 21.63 -3.01
#